data_AF-A0A6M0ETE5-F1
#
_entry.id   AF-A0A6M0ETE5-F1
#
_cell.length_a   1.000
_cell.length_b   1.000
_cell.length_c   1.000
_cell.angle_alpha   90.00
_cell.angle_beta   90.00
_cell.angle_gamma   90.00
#
_symmetry.space_group_name_H-M   'P 1'
#
loop_
_entity.id
_entity.type
_entity.pdbx_description
1 polymer ?
#
loop_
_entity_poly.entity_id
_entity_poly.type
_entity_poly.pdbx_seq_one_letter_code
_entity_poly.pdbx_strand_id
1 'polypeptide(L)'
;MSSNDTATETTTAKLLEAPSVQELVRQIRAQDSYGVYKNWSDDLVLKPFIIDRRERRKISVEGEVNPATINRIELFYRAIASRIEQETGPVVQVVIELNHEGFGWALVFCGRLLLVVRSLRDAHRFGFDSLEKLAIEAEKLTQAGIELAKRYPEVYRL
;
A
#
# COMPACT_ATOMS: atom_id res chain seq x y z
N MET A 1 -9.36 -25.07 24.55
CA MET A 1 -9.10 -24.41 23.25
C MET A 1 -10.01 -23.20 23.21
N SER A 2 -9.42 -22.02 23.38
CA SER A 2 -10.10 -20.81 23.81
C SER A 2 -10.85 -20.13 22.65
N SER A 3 -12.09 -19.74 22.91
CA SER A 3 -13.02 -19.06 21.99
C SER A 3 -12.50 -17.76 21.37
N ASN A 4 -11.39 -17.21 21.87
CA ASN A 4 -10.74 -16.00 21.35
C ASN A 4 -9.86 -16.24 20.11
N ASP A 5 -9.31 -17.45 19.92
CA ASP A 5 -8.46 -17.75 18.76
C ASP A 5 -9.30 -17.81 17.48
N THR A 6 -10.46 -18.46 17.54
CA THR A 6 -11.37 -18.62 16.39
C THR A 6 -11.93 -17.29 15.88
N ALA A 7 -12.22 -16.33 16.78
CA ALA A 7 -12.73 -15.01 16.39
C ALA A 7 -11.66 -14.13 15.73
N THR A 8 -10.41 -14.24 16.19
CA THR A 8 -9.26 -13.50 15.67
C THR A 8 -8.84 -14.04 14.30
N GLU A 9 -8.85 -15.35 14.13
CA GLU A 9 -8.63 -16.03 12.84
C GLU A 9 -9.70 -15.65 11.81
N THR A 10 -10.98 -15.67 12.20
CA THR A 10 -12.10 -15.30 11.31
C THR A 10 -12.02 -13.84 10.86
N THR A 11 -11.58 -12.93 11.73
CA THR A 11 -11.41 -11.51 11.40
C THR A 11 -10.22 -11.30 10.46
N THR A 12 -9.12 -12.01 10.69
CA THR A 12 -7.93 -11.93 9.84
C THR A 12 -8.21 -12.47 8.44
N ALA A 13 -8.91 -13.60 8.32
CA ALA A 13 -9.32 -14.15 7.03
C ALA A 13 -10.17 -13.15 6.22
N LYS A 14 -11.15 -12.51 6.86
CA LYS A 14 -11.97 -11.46 6.22
C LYS A 14 -11.15 -10.25 5.76
N LEU A 15 -10.13 -9.85 6.53
CA LEU A 15 -9.25 -8.75 6.15
C LEU A 15 -8.34 -9.11 4.97
N LEU A 16 -7.88 -10.36 4.89
CA LEU A 16 -7.11 -10.84 3.75
C LEU A 16 -7.95 -10.82 2.47
N GLU A 17 -9.25 -11.10 2.56
CA GLU A 17 -10.19 -11.04 1.44
C GLU A 17 -10.58 -9.61 1.03
N ALA A 18 -10.18 -8.58 1.78
CA ALA A 18 -10.52 -7.20 1.45
C ALA A 18 -9.94 -6.80 0.07
N PRO A 19 -10.71 -6.13 -0.82
CA PRO A 19 -10.26 -5.83 -2.18
C PRO A 19 -8.94 -5.06 -2.25
N SER A 20 -8.73 -4.10 -1.34
CA SER A 20 -7.48 -3.33 -1.26
C SER A 20 -6.28 -4.17 -0.81
N VAL A 21 -6.50 -5.19 0.04
CA VAL A 21 -5.45 -6.12 0.50
C VAL A 21 -5.10 -7.13 -0.60
N GLN A 22 -6.12 -7.71 -1.25
CA GLN A 22 -5.93 -8.63 -2.37
C GLN A 22 -5.20 -7.97 -3.55
N GLU A 23 -5.51 -6.71 -3.84
CA GLU A 23 -4.81 -5.96 -4.88
C GLU A 23 -3.33 -5.74 -4.51
N LEU A 24 -3.00 -5.47 -3.24
CA LEU A 24 -1.61 -5.39 -2.79
C LEU A 24 -0.86 -6.71 -2.98
N VAL A 25 -1.47 -7.83 -2.59
CA VAL A 25 -0.90 -9.17 -2.84
C VAL A 25 -0.66 -9.39 -4.32
N ARG A 26 -1.61 -9.04 -5.18
CA ARG A 26 -1.49 -9.15 -6.64
C ARG A 26 -0.30 -8.35 -7.16
N GLN A 27 -0.13 -7.11 -6.71
CA GLN A 27 1.02 -6.25 -7.10
C GLN A 27 2.35 -6.86 -6.68
N ILE A 28 2.45 -7.39 -5.45
CA ILE A 28 3.67 -8.03 -4.94
C ILE A 28 4.02 -9.25 -5.81
N ARG A 29 3.05 -10.12 -6.07
CA ARG A 29 3.24 -11.33 -6.88
C ARG A 29 3.55 -10.99 -8.34
N ALA A 30 3.02 -9.89 -8.88
CA ALA A 30 3.30 -9.46 -10.26
C ALA A 30 4.75 -9.01 -10.46
N GLN A 31 5.41 -8.51 -9.41
CA GLN A 31 6.82 -8.10 -9.46
C GLN A 31 7.80 -9.23 -9.09
N ASP A 32 7.30 -10.39 -8.69
CA ASP A 32 8.10 -11.55 -8.30
C ASP A 32 8.55 -12.37 -9.53
N SER A 33 9.50 -11.83 -10.28
CA SER A 33 10.00 -12.46 -11.53
C SER A 33 10.59 -13.87 -11.31
N TYR A 34 11.09 -14.16 -10.11
CA TYR A 34 11.69 -15.45 -9.77
C TYR A 34 10.71 -16.44 -9.12
N GLY A 35 9.47 -16.02 -8.86
CA GLY A 35 8.42 -16.87 -8.29
C GLY A 35 8.66 -17.28 -6.84
N VAL A 36 9.42 -16.51 -6.07
CA VAL A 36 9.73 -16.76 -4.65
C VAL A 36 8.45 -16.90 -3.81
N TYR A 37 7.45 -16.09 -4.09
CA TYR A 37 6.20 -16.02 -3.33
C TYR A 37 5.12 -16.98 -3.82
N LYS A 38 5.34 -17.72 -4.91
CA LYS A 38 4.29 -18.53 -5.57
C LYS A 38 3.55 -19.48 -4.63
N ASN A 39 4.26 -20.09 -3.68
CA ASN A 39 3.70 -21.06 -2.73
C ASN A 39 3.44 -20.46 -1.34
N TRP A 40 3.62 -19.14 -1.18
CA TRP A 40 3.42 -18.47 0.09
C TRP A 40 1.96 -18.08 0.23
N SER A 41 1.41 -18.21 1.43
CA SER A 41 0.10 -17.68 1.77
C SER A 41 0.11 -16.14 1.76
N ASP A 42 -1.06 -15.53 1.56
CA ASP A 42 -1.17 -14.07 1.45
C ASP A 42 -0.73 -13.34 2.71
N ASP A 43 -1.00 -13.91 3.90
CA ASP A 43 -0.51 -13.37 5.17
C ASP A 43 1.02 -13.35 5.25
N LEU A 44 1.68 -14.39 4.71
CA LEU A 44 3.13 -14.49 4.70
C LEU A 44 3.74 -13.50 3.71
N VAL A 45 3.10 -13.30 2.55
CA VAL A 45 3.50 -12.29 1.55
C VAL A 45 3.39 -10.88 2.12
N LEU A 46 2.36 -10.60 2.92
CA LEU A 46 2.12 -9.29 3.51
C LEU A 46 2.91 -9.01 4.79
N LYS A 47 3.55 -10.04 5.39
CA LYS A 47 4.33 -9.91 6.63
C LYS A 47 5.33 -8.74 6.65
N PRO A 48 6.07 -8.41 5.56
CA PRO A 48 6.98 -7.27 5.53
C PRO A 48 6.31 -5.89 5.69
N PHE A 49 4.99 -5.80 5.49
CA PHE A 49 4.22 -4.57 5.70
C PHE A 49 3.73 -4.42 7.14
N ILE A 50 3.74 -5.49 7.93
CA ILE A 50 3.20 -5.50 9.29
C ILE A 50 4.35 -5.47 10.28
N ILE A 51 4.54 -4.33 10.93
CA ILE A 51 5.62 -4.08 11.88
C ILE A 51 5.01 -3.50 13.14
N ASP A 52 5.23 -4.17 14.28
CA ASP A 52 4.77 -3.67 15.57
C ASP A 52 5.28 -2.24 15.82
N ARG A 53 4.46 -1.43 16.48
CA ARG A 53 4.75 -0.02 16.73
C ARG A 53 6.07 0.19 17.47
N ARG A 54 6.44 -0.70 18.39
CA ARG A 54 7.70 -0.61 19.15
C ARG A 54 8.89 -0.96 18.26
N GLU A 55 8.79 -2.04 17.49
CA GLU A 55 9.85 -2.45 16.55
C GLU A 55 10.07 -1.41 15.45
N ARG A 56 8.99 -0.86 14.89
CA ARG A 56 9.05 0.20 13.88
C ARG A 56 9.80 1.44 14.35
N ARG A 57 9.70 1.80 15.64
CA ARG A 57 10.43 2.93 16.23
C ARG A 57 11.92 2.65 16.44
N LYS A 58 12.32 1.38 16.57
CA LYS A 58 13.72 0.98 16.72
C LYS A 58 14.49 1.04 15.39
N ILE A 59 13.79 1.05 14.26
CA ILE A 59 14.41 1.22 12.94
C ILE A 59 15.07 2.60 12.88
N SER A 60 16.38 2.61 12.60
CA SER A 60 17.15 3.83 12.39
C SER A 60 16.67 4.54 11.13
N VAL A 61 16.66 5.88 11.19
CA VAL A 61 16.37 6.78 10.07
C VAL A 61 17.64 7.44 9.53
N GLU A 62 18.81 7.02 10.04
CA GLU A 62 20.11 7.49 9.59
C GLU A 62 20.54 6.75 8.31
N GLY A 63 21.02 7.51 7.33
CA GLY A 63 21.47 6.98 6.05
C GLY A 63 20.34 6.70 5.06
N GLU A 64 20.65 5.99 3.98
CA GLU A 64 19.72 5.74 2.87
C GLU A 64 18.55 4.81 3.26
N VAL A 65 17.40 5.05 2.64
CA VAL A 65 16.25 4.14 2.76
C VAL A 65 16.56 2.84 2.01
N ASN A 66 16.42 1.70 2.71
CA ASN A 66 16.63 0.40 2.09
C ASN A 66 15.77 0.25 0.81
N PRO A 67 16.33 -0.17 -0.33
CA PRO A 67 15.59 -0.35 -1.59
C PRO A 67 14.37 -1.27 -1.45
N ALA A 68 14.42 -2.30 -0.61
CA ALA A 68 13.26 -3.15 -0.33
C ALA A 68 12.13 -2.39 0.37
N THR A 69 12.44 -1.39 1.20
CA THR A 69 11.44 -0.52 1.83
C THR A 69 10.83 0.44 0.81
N ILE A 70 11.65 1.02 -0.08
CA ILE A 70 11.16 1.86 -1.19
C ILE A 70 10.20 1.04 -2.07
N ASN A 71 10.58 -0.19 -2.41
CA ASN A 71 9.71 -1.08 -3.19
C ASN A 71 8.39 -1.40 -2.47
N ARG A 72 8.39 -1.62 -1.15
CA ARG A 72 7.14 -1.80 -0.37
C ARG A 72 6.25 -0.56 -0.44
N ILE A 73 6.82 0.64 -0.33
CA ILE A 73 6.07 1.90 -0.48
C ILE A 73 5.45 1.94 -1.89
N GLU A 74 6.24 1.71 -2.93
CA GLU A 74 5.79 1.73 -4.31
C GLU A 74 4.67 0.72 -4.58
N LEU A 75 4.81 -0.52 -4.12
CA LEU A 75 3.79 -1.57 -4.21
C LEU A 75 2.48 -1.19 -3.51
N PHE A 76 2.56 -0.57 -2.33
CA PHE A 76 1.38 -0.10 -1.60
C PHE A 76 0.59 0.95 -2.39
N TYR A 77 1.28 1.97 -2.93
CA TYR A 77 0.61 3.00 -3.72
C TYR A 77 0.19 2.50 -5.12
N ARG A 78 0.90 1.54 -5.72
CA ARG A 78 0.48 0.87 -6.96
C ARG A 78 -0.80 0.08 -6.77
N ALA A 79 -0.98 -0.58 -5.62
CA ALA A 79 -2.22 -1.26 -5.31
C ALA A 79 -3.41 -0.29 -5.24
N ILE A 80 -3.22 0.86 -4.58
CA ILE A 80 -4.21 1.94 -4.51
C ILE A 80 -4.51 2.47 -5.92
N ALA A 81 -3.49 2.78 -6.72
CA ALA A 81 -3.65 3.25 -8.09
C ALA A 81 -4.45 2.26 -8.94
N SER A 82 -4.11 0.97 -8.88
CA SER A 82 -4.83 -0.07 -9.61
C SER A 82 -6.28 -0.21 -9.18
N ARG A 83 -6.61 -0.07 -7.89
CA ARG A 83 -8.00 -0.05 -7.43
C ARG A 83 -8.76 1.16 -7.97
N ILE A 84 -8.15 2.35 -7.93
CA ILE A 84 -8.79 3.56 -8.46
C ILE A 84 -9.04 3.40 -9.97
N GLU A 85 -8.06 2.89 -10.72
CA GLU A 85 -8.19 2.61 -12.16
C GLU A 85 -9.34 1.65 -12.46
N GLN A 86 -9.44 0.53 -11.72
CA GLN A 86 -10.53 -0.44 -11.86
C GLN A 86 -11.92 0.18 -11.67
N GLU A 87 -12.06 1.11 -10.73
CA GLU A 87 -13.35 1.72 -10.34
C GLU A 87 -13.72 2.98 -11.15
N THR A 88 -12.76 3.55 -11.88
CA THR A 88 -12.92 4.84 -12.56
C THR A 88 -12.70 4.76 -14.07
N GLY A 89 -11.86 3.84 -14.55
CA GLY A 89 -11.56 3.59 -15.95
C GLY A 89 -10.26 4.17 -16.52
N PRO A 90 -9.86 5.43 -16.27
CA PRO A 90 -8.67 6.00 -16.88
C PRO A 90 -7.40 5.48 -16.17
N VAL A 91 -6.29 5.45 -16.91
CA VAL A 91 -5.01 4.93 -16.41
C VAL A 91 -4.48 5.76 -15.25
N VAL A 92 -4.09 5.10 -14.17
CA VAL A 92 -3.56 5.73 -12.96
C VAL A 92 -2.10 5.36 -12.76
N GLN A 93 -1.24 6.35 -12.56
CA GLN A 93 0.20 6.19 -12.38
C GLN A 93 0.63 6.58 -10.97
N VAL A 94 1.80 6.07 -10.57
CA VAL A 94 2.40 6.30 -9.25
C VAL A 94 3.82 6.81 -9.42
N VAL A 95 4.17 7.85 -8.67
CA VAL A 95 5.54 8.32 -8.49
C VAL A 95 5.84 8.35 -7.00
N ILE A 96 6.91 7.66 -6.61
CA ILE A 96 7.51 7.75 -5.28
C ILE A 96 8.84 8.46 -5.42
N GLU A 97 8.95 9.66 -4.87
CA GLU A 97 10.19 10.42 -4.83
C GLU A 97 10.62 10.54 -3.38
N LEU A 98 11.83 10.07 -3.06
CA LEU A 98 12.40 10.10 -1.72
C LEU A 98 13.85 10.59 -1.79
N ASN A 99 14.22 11.50 -0.89
CA ASN A 99 15.62 11.84 -0.67
C ASN A 99 16.33 10.76 0.18
N HIS A 100 17.64 10.88 0.33
CA HIS A 100 18.45 9.94 1.11
C HIS A 100 18.02 9.86 2.59
N GLU A 101 17.47 10.94 3.15
CA GLU A 101 16.97 11.01 4.53
C GLU A 101 15.55 10.41 4.70
N GLY A 102 14.96 9.86 3.64
CA GLY A 102 13.62 9.24 3.69
C GLY A 102 12.46 10.23 3.76
N PHE A 103 12.67 11.45 3.28
CA PHE A 103 11.63 12.46 3.08
C PHE A 103 11.27 12.58 1.60
N GLY A 104 9.98 12.80 1.33
CA GLY A 104 9.53 13.07 -0.03
C GLY A 104 8.04 12.90 -0.20
N TRP A 105 7.62 12.33 -1.34
CA TRP A 105 6.22 12.27 -1.73
C TRP A 105 5.87 10.94 -2.40
N ALA A 106 4.67 10.44 -2.07
CA ALA A 106 3.94 9.50 -2.89
C ALA A 106 2.83 10.25 -3.62
N LEU A 107 2.89 10.23 -4.95
CA LEU A 107 1.94 10.86 -5.84
C LEU A 107 1.25 9.78 -6.65
N VAL A 108 -0.08 9.72 -6.56
CA VAL A 108 -0.92 8.88 -7.42
C VAL A 108 -1.75 9.81 -8.28
N PHE A 109 -1.71 9.66 -9.59
CA PHE A 109 -2.30 10.62 -10.52
C PHE A 109 -2.83 9.98 -11.79
N CYS A 110 -3.75 10.67 -12.44
CA CYS A 110 -4.32 10.32 -13.72
C CYS A 110 -4.33 11.56 -14.61
N GLY A 111 -3.68 11.50 -15.78
CA GLY A 111 -3.45 12.69 -16.61
C GLY A 111 -2.79 13.80 -15.80
N ARG A 112 -3.50 14.92 -15.59
CA ARG A 112 -3.04 16.06 -14.78
C ARG A 112 -3.69 16.14 -13.39
N LEU A 113 -4.53 15.17 -13.02
CA LEU A 113 -5.24 15.15 -11.75
C LEU A 113 -4.46 14.33 -10.72
N LEU A 114 -4.03 14.98 -9.62
CA LEU A 114 -3.48 14.28 -8.46
C LEU A 114 -4.62 13.68 -7.62
N LEU A 115 -4.63 12.35 -7.51
CA LEU A 115 -5.65 11.57 -6.80
C LEU A 115 -5.24 11.27 -5.36
N VAL A 116 -3.95 11.02 -5.14
CA VAL A 116 -3.36 10.89 -3.81
C VAL A 116 -2.09 11.73 -3.77
N VAL A 117 -1.99 12.58 -2.75
CA VAL A 117 -0.79 13.39 -2.48
C VAL A 117 -0.41 13.15 -1.03
N ARG A 118 0.64 12.36 -0.81
CA ARG A 118 1.08 11.98 0.53
C ARG A 118 2.53 12.35 0.74
N SER A 119 2.79 13.24 1.70
CA SER A 119 4.16 13.48 2.17
C SER A 119 4.64 12.27 2.94
N LEU A 120 5.84 11.79 2.61
CA LEU A 120 6.53 10.71 3.28
C LEU A 120 7.63 11.31 4.16
N ARG A 121 7.72 10.81 5.40
CA ARG A 121 8.74 11.12 6.39
C ARG A 121 9.12 9.85 7.11
N ASP A 122 10.37 9.74 7.55
CA ASP A 122 10.93 8.52 8.15
C ASP A 122 10.61 7.28 7.28
N ALA A 123 10.79 7.37 5.95
CA ALA A 123 10.39 6.30 5.03
C ALA A 123 11.04 4.95 5.36
N HIS A 124 12.20 4.93 6.02
CA HIS A 124 12.85 3.74 6.59
C HIS A 124 11.90 2.91 7.45
N ARG A 125 10.99 3.58 8.15
CA ARG A 125 10.01 3.02 9.08
C ARG A 125 8.68 2.63 8.43
N PHE A 126 8.58 2.63 7.10
CA PHE A 126 7.33 2.28 6.43
C PHE A 126 6.84 0.87 6.81
N GLY A 127 5.60 0.80 7.29
CA GLY A 127 4.91 -0.39 7.76
C GLY A 127 3.68 -0.01 8.60
N PHE A 128 2.84 -0.99 8.95
CA PHE A 128 1.58 -0.83 9.67
C PHE A 128 1.58 -1.68 10.93
N ASP A 129 0.90 -1.23 12.00
CA ASP A 129 0.90 -1.99 13.27
C ASP A 129 0.10 -3.31 13.16
N SER A 130 -0.82 -3.42 12.19
CA SER A 130 -1.65 -4.60 11.95
C SER A 130 -2.17 -4.61 10.50
N LEU A 131 -2.63 -5.78 10.05
CA LEU A 131 -3.28 -5.93 8.74
C LEU A 131 -4.55 -5.06 8.62
N GLU A 132 -5.30 -4.94 9.71
CA GLU A 132 -6.49 -4.08 9.76
C GLU A 132 -6.13 -2.61 9.47
N LYS A 133 -5.07 -2.08 10.08
CA LYS A 133 -4.64 -0.70 9.84
C LYS A 133 -4.14 -0.48 8.42
N LEU A 134 -3.48 -1.49 7.84
CA LEU A 134 -3.08 -1.47 6.43
C LEU A 134 -4.33 -1.38 5.54
N ALA A 135 -5.31 -2.27 5.76
CA ALA A 135 -6.54 -2.33 4.97
C ALA A 135 -7.33 -1.02 5.06
N ILE A 136 -7.50 -0.46 6.27
CA ILE A 136 -8.20 0.81 6.49
C ILE A 136 -7.52 1.97 5.77
N GLU A 137 -6.19 2.11 5.86
CA GLU A 137 -5.49 3.22 5.20
C GLU A 137 -5.51 3.07 3.67
N ALA A 138 -5.32 1.84 3.16
CA ALA A 138 -5.40 1.57 1.72
C ALA A 138 -6.79 1.89 1.16
N GLU A 139 -7.85 1.44 1.83
CA GLU A 139 -9.23 1.69 1.43
C GLU A 139 -9.57 3.19 1.48
N LYS A 140 -9.15 3.87 2.54
CA LYS A 140 -9.36 5.32 2.68
C LYS A 140 -8.73 6.11 1.53
N LEU A 141 -7.48 5.81 1.19
CA LEU A 141 -6.78 6.50 0.09
C LEU A 141 -7.41 6.16 -1.27
N THR A 142 -7.82 4.91 -1.46
CA THR A 142 -8.50 4.44 -2.66
C THR A 142 -9.82 5.19 -2.85
N GLN A 143 -10.68 5.23 -1.83
CA GLN A 143 -11.99 5.86 -1.93
C GLN A 143 -11.88 7.38 -2.15
N ALA A 144 -10.93 8.05 -1.49
CA ALA A 144 -10.66 9.47 -1.73
C ALA A 144 -10.20 9.73 -3.17
N GLY A 145 -9.34 8.87 -3.73
CA GLY A 145 -8.91 8.96 -5.13
C GLY A 145 -10.07 8.73 -6.11
N ILE A 146 -10.94 7.74 -5.86
CA ILE A 146 -12.14 7.49 -6.66
C ILE A 146 -13.07 8.70 -6.64
N GLU A 147 -13.29 9.32 -5.47
CA GLU A 147 -14.12 10.51 -5.34
C GLU A 147 -13.57 11.67 -6.17
N LEU A 148 -12.25 11.93 -6.11
CA LEU A 148 -11.61 12.98 -6.89
C LEU A 148 -11.70 12.74 -8.39
N ALA A 149 -11.43 11.51 -8.85
CA ALA A 149 -11.53 11.13 -10.25
C ALA A 149 -12.96 11.32 -10.79
N LYS A 150 -13.97 10.94 -10.01
CA LYS A 150 -15.38 11.12 -10.39
C LYS A 150 -15.81 12.59 -10.37
N ARG A 151 -15.24 13.40 -9.47
CA ARG A 151 -15.58 14.82 -9.32
C ARG A 151 -14.96 15.71 -10.41
N TYR A 152 -13.75 15.40 -10.86
CA TYR A 152 -12.99 16.25 -11.79
C TYR A 152 -12.56 15.51 -13.07
N PRO A 153 -13.49 14.89 -13.83
CA PRO A 153 -13.13 14.14 -15.02
C PRO A 153 -12.53 14.98 -16.14
N GLU A 154 -12.82 16.28 -16.17
CA GLU A 154 -12.24 17.23 -17.11
C GLU A 154 -10.72 17.39 -16.93
N VAL A 155 -10.19 17.24 -15.70
CA VAL A 155 -8.77 17.51 -15.41
C VAL A 155 -7.86 16.40 -15.92
N TYR A 156 -8.28 15.13 -15.81
CA TYR A 156 -7.48 14.01 -16.31
C TYR A 156 -7.61 13.78 -17.82
N ARG A 157 -8.55 14.45 -18.50
CA ARG A 157 -8.75 14.38 -19.95
C ARG A 157 -7.95 15.45 -20.73
N LEU A 158 -7.21 16.31 -20.03
CA LEU A 158 -6.38 17.40 -20.60
C LEU A 158 -5.03 16.93 -21.15
#